data_AF-A0A966J2H8-F1
#
_entry.id   AF-A0A966J2H8-F1
#
_cell.length_a   1.000
_cell.length_b   1.000
_cell.length_c   1.000
_cell.angle_alpha   90.00
_cell.angle_beta   90.00
_cell.angle_gamma   90.00
#
_symmetry.space_group_name_H-M   'P 1'
#
loop_
_entity.id
_entity.type
_entity.pdbx_description
1 polymer ?
#
loop_
_entity_poly.entity_id
_entity_poly.type
_entity_poly.pdbx_seq_one_letter_code
_entity_poly.pdbx_strand_id
1 'polypeptide(L)'
;MRVPTRLAVQQSERRTSPERRESPEPSPDAMLDRSARAVRVRWQNARYRMAMVRDANTGALMGFVRRSGATVATGGRNVEVVFSDGVRSAVQR
;
A
#
# COMPACT_ATOMS: atom_id res chain seq x y z
N MET A 1 6.07 -9.31 55.84
CA MET A 1 6.13 -8.18 54.89
C MET A 1 6.03 -8.74 53.48
N ARG A 2 5.03 -8.33 52.70
CA ARG A 2 4.68 -8.90 51.39
C ARG A 2 5.47 -8.20 50.28
N VAL A 3 6.18 -8.97 49.47
CA VAL A 3 6.92 -8.48 48.30
C VAL A 3 5.95 -8.38 47.12
N PRO A 4 5.76 -7.22 46.47
CA PRO A 4 4.87 -7.13 45.33
C PRO A 4 5.52 -7.71 44.07
N THR A 5 4.81 -8.66 43.47
CA THR A 5 4.94 -9.14 42.11
C THR A 5 4.92 -7.98 41.12
N ARG A 6 5.93 -7.86 40.26
CA ARG A 6 5.80 -7.20 38.96
C ARG A 6 6.01 -8.25 37.88
N LEU A 7 4.89 -8.75 37.34
CA LEU A 7 4.88 -9.41 36.03
C LEU A 7 5.40 -8.38 35.02
N ALA A 8 6.61 -8.60 34.52
CA ALA A 8 7.05 -7.96 33.29
C ALA A 8 6.17 -8.52 32.17
N VAL A 9 5.16 -7.75 31.77
CA VAL A 9 4.49 -7.90 30.49
C VAL A 9 5.54 -7.60 29.42
N GLN A 10 6.26 -8.65 29.02
CA GLN A 10 7.10 -8.61 27.84
C GLN A 10 6.14 -8.60 26.65
N GLN A 11 5.78 -7.39 26.23
CA GLN A 11 5.21 -7.15 24.90
C GLN A 11 6.28 -7.60 23.91
N SER A 12 6.22 -8.87 23.53
CA SER A 12 6.97 -9.41 22.42
C SER A 12 6.45 -8.73 21.17
N GLU A 13 7.04 -7.57 20.90
CA GLU A 13 7.68 -7.30 19.63
C GLU A 13 6.81 -7.71 18.44
N ARG A 14 5.91 -6.81 18.05
CA ARG A 14 5.52 -6.67 16.64
C ARG A 14 6.76 -6.20 15.85
N ARG A 15 7.79 -7.05 15.84
CA ARG A 15 8.96 -6.94 14.97
C ARG A 15 8.42 -6.95 13.56
N THR A 16 8.49 -5.78 12.95
CA THR A 16 9.01 -5.61 11.59
C THR A 16 8.60 -6.76 10.68
N SER A 17 7.43 -6.59 10.04
CA SER A 17 7.19 -7.20 8.74
C SER A 17 8.50 -7.08 7.96
N PRO A 18 9.11 -8.19 7.51
CA PRO A 18 10.36 -8.10 6.80
C PRO A 18 10.15 -7.11 5.68
N GLU A 19 11.11 -6.20 5.54
CA GLU A 19 11.34 -5.41 4.35
C GLU A 19 11.49 -6.41 3.20
N ARG A 20 10.34 -6.89 2.72
CA ARG A 20 10.23 -7.70 1.54
C ARG A 20 10.69 -6.71 0.49
N ARG A 21 11.91 -6.91 0.01
CA ARG A 21 12.34 -6.43 -1.30
C ARG A 21 11.39 -7.07 -2.30
N GLU A 22 10.15 -6.60 -2.33
CA GLU A 22 9.29 -6.71 -3.47
C GLU A 22 9.97 -5.78 -4.47
N SER A 23 10.95 -6.36 -5.19
CA SER A 23 11.08 -6.03 -6.60
C SER A 23 9.65 -5.84 -7.09
N PRO A 24 9.28 -4.67 -7.65
CA PRO A 24 7.96 -4.48 -8.18
C PRO A 24 7.87 -5.50 -9.32
N GLU A 25 7.42 -6.72 -9.01
CA GLU A 25 7.03 -7.70 -9.99
C GLU A 25 5.91 -6.95 -10.70
N PRO A 26 6.14 -6.49 -11.94
CA PRO A 26 5.08 -5.82 -12.67
C PRO A 26 3.98 -6.86 -12.74
N SER A 27 2.93 -6.67 -11.93
CA SER A 27 1.78 -7.54 -11.99
C SER A 27 1.28 -7.34 -13.41
N PRO A 28 1.32 -8.35 -14.30
CA PRO A 28 1.07 -8.14 -15.73
C PRO A 28 -0.34 -7.57 -15.98
N ASP A 29 -1.17 -7.66 -14.96
CA ASP A 29 -2.55 -7.22 -14.88
C ASP A 29 -2.76 -5.80 -14.34
N ALA A 30 -1.74 -5.12 -13.78
CA ALA A 30 -1.86 -3.79 -13.18
C ALA A 30 -0.98 -2.76 -13.89
N MET A 31 -1.57 -1.65 -14.30
CA MET A 31 -0.92 -0.63 -15.13
C MET A 31 -1.16 0.76 -14.54
N LEU A 32 -0.09 1.55 -14.46
CA LEU A 32 -0.12 2.93 -14.01
C LEU A 32 0.24 3.86 -15.18
N ASP A 33 -0.69 4.74 -15.52
CA ASP A 33 -0.48 5.79 -16.51
C ASP A 33 -0.27 7.11 -15.76
N ARG A 34 0.98 7.60 -15.75
CA ARG A 34 1.40 8.76 -14.96
C ARG A 34 1.41 10.01 -15.83
N SER A 35 0.75 11.05 -15.35
CA SER A 35 0.84 12.41 -15.87
C SER A 35 1.48 13.33 -14.83
N ALA A 36 1.84 14.55 -15.22
CA ALA A 36 2.53 15.51 -14.36
C ALA A 36 1.82 15.83 -13.03
N ARG A 37 0.49 15.64 -12.93
CA ARG A 37 -0.29 15.98 -11.73
C ARG A 37 -1.28 14.91 -11.30
N ALA A 38 -1.33 13.78 -12.01
CA ALA A 38 -2.30 12.73 -11.74
C ALA A 38 -1.79 11.36 -12.22
N VAL A 39 -2.31 10.31 -11.60
CA VAL A 39 -2.08 8.92 -12.03
C VAL A 39 -3.41 8.28 -12.38
N ARG A 40 -3.49 7.66 -13.55
CA ARG A 40 -4.59 6.78 -13.92
C ARG A 40 -4.20 5.34 -13.56
N VAL A 41 -5.04 4.72 -12.73
CA VAL A 41 -4.79 3.40 -12.15
C VAL A 41 -5.67 2.38 -12.85
N ARG A 42 -5.06 1.40 -13.53
CA ARG A 42 -5.77 0.35 -14.28
C ARG A 42 -5.35 -1.02 -13.75
N TRP A 43 -6.31 -1.93 -13.66
CA TRP A 43 -6.06 -3.33 -13.38
C TRP A 43 -7.16 -4.24 -13.94
N GLN A 44 -6.90 -5.55 -14.00
CA GLN A 44 -7.91 -6.58 -14.24
C GLN A 44 -8.81 -6.76 -13.01
N ASN A 45 -10.09 -6.36 -13.10
CA ASN A 45 -11.03 -6.35 -11.95
C ASN A 45 -11.24 -7.73 -11.32
N ALA A 46 -11.00 -8.82 -12.05
CA ALA A 46 -11.08 -10.18 -11.50
C ALA A 46 -10.07 -10.44 -10.38
N ARG A 47 -8.93 -9.74 -10.39
CA ARG A 47 -7.79 -10.00 -9.52
C ARG A 47 -7.67 -9.04 -8.34
N TYR A 48 -8.09 -7.79 -8.52
CA TYR A 48 -8.06 -6.78 -7.46
C TYR A 48 -9.41 -6.07 -7.38
N ARG A 49 -9.86 -5.83 -6.14
CA ARG A 49 -11.13 -5.12 -5.89
C ARG A 49 -10.90 -3.62 -5.70
N MET A 50 -9.68 -3.24 -5.35
CA MET A 50 -9.35 -1.89 -4.91
C MET A 50 -7.86 -1.61 -5.07
N ALA A 51 -7.53 -0.33 -5.22
CA ALA A 51 -6.18 0.18 -5.11
C ALA A 51 -6.14 1.38 -4.15
N MET A 52 -5.07 1.47 -3.37
CA MET A 52 -4.75 2.62 -2.53
C MET A 52 -3.63 3.39 -3.20
N VAL A 53 -3.77 4.72 -3.33
CA VAL A 53 -2.72 5.60 -3.83
C VAL A 53 -2.19 6.41 -2.67
N ARG A 54 -0.89 6.38 -2.45
CA ARG A 54 -0.21 7.15 -1.42
C ARG A 54 1.04 7.83 -1.96
N ASP A 55 1.46 8.89 -1.28
CA ASP A 55 2.76 9.51 -1.49
C ASP A 55 3.87 8.50 -1.18
N ALA A 56 4.81 8.32 -2.10
CA ALA A 56 5.85 7.32 -1.95
C ALA A 56 7.00 7.77 -1.02
N ASN A 57 7.03 9.04 -0.60
CA ASN A 57 8.08 9.57 0.28
C ASN A 57 7.59 9.69 1.73
N THR A 58 6.33 10.09 1.90
CA THR A 58 5.73 10.38 3.21
C THR A 58 4.71 9.32 3.64
N GLY A 59 4.25 8.47 2.72
CA GLY A 59 3.16 7.53 2.97
C GLY A 59 1.78 8.19 3.07
N ALA A 60 1.67 9.49 2.84
CA ALA A 60 0.41 10.23 2.94
C ALA A 60 -0.61 9.68 1.93
N LEU A 61 -1.79 9.31 2.43
CA LEU A 61 -2.86 8.79 1.59
C LEU A 61 -3.36 9.88 0.63
N MET A 62 -3.37 9.60 -0.66
CA MET A 62 -3.89 10.51 -1.70
C MET A 62 -5.28 10.09 -2.17
N GLY A 63 -5.58 8.79 -2.14
CA GLY A 63 -6.91 8.34 -2.54
C GLY A 63 -7.07 6.83 -2.58
N PHE A 64 -8.32 6.44 -2.78
CA PHE A 64 -8.74 5.06 -2.92
C PHE A 64 -9.47 4.89 -4.25
N VAL A 65 -9.08 3.88 -5.01
CA VAL A 65 -9.65 3.55 -6.31
C VAL A 65 -10.36 2.23 -6.21
N ARG A 66 -11.66 2.20 -6.50
CA ARG A 66 -12.50 0.98 -6.50
C ARG A 66 -12.92 0.54 -7.89
N ARG A 67 -12.61 1.36 -8.90
CA ARG A 67 -12.90 1.10 -10.32
C ARG A 67 -11.63 1.25 -11.12
N SER A 68 -11.25 0.19 -11.83
CA SER A 68 -10.15 0.22 -12.79
C SER A 68 -10.37 1.36 -13.81
N GLY A 69 -9.30 2.11 -14.10
CA GLY A 69 -9.31 3.26 -15.00
C GLY A 69 -9.55 4.61 -14.35
N ALA A 70 -9.78 4.68 -13.04
CA ALA A 70 -9.94 5.96 -12.37
C ALA A 70 -8.62 6.74 -12.28
N THR A 71 -8.76 8.06 -12.25
CA THR A 71 -7.64 9.00 -12.14
C THR A 71 -7.61 9.59 -10.73
N VAL A 72 -6.43 9.63 -10.13
CA VAL A 72 -6.18 10.23 -8.81
C VAL A 72 -5.26 11.43 -8.99
N ALA A 73 -5.65 12.58 -8.45
CA ALA A 73 -4.82 13.77 -8.43
C ALA A 73 -3.66 13.58 -7.42
N THR A 74 -2.43 13.70 -7.91
CA THR A 74 -1.21 13.52 -7.10
C THR A 74 -0.48 14.84 -6.88
N GLY A 75 -0.76 15.86 -7.70
CA GLY A 75 -0.09 17.15 -7.63
C GLY A 75 1.39 17.09 -7.98
N GLY A 76 1.82 16.07 -8.74
CA GLY A 76 3.21 15.87 -9.15
C GLY A 76 4.09 15.14 -8.14
N ARG A 77 3.48 14.64 -7.06
CA ARG A 77 4.16 13.80 -6.08
C ARG A 77 4.46 12.42 -6.64
N ASN A 78 5.58 11.84 -6.22
CA ASN A 78 5.87 10.43 -6.46
C ASN A 78 4.85 9.59 -5.70
N VAL A 79 4.27 8.60 -6.37
CA VAL A 79 3.21 7.79 -5.80
C VAL A 79 3.58 6.33 -5.73
N GLU A 80 3.04 5.67 -4.72
CA GLU A 80 3.01 4.22 -4.61
C GLU A 80 1.54 3.80 -4.61
N VAL A 81 1.24 2.78 -5.43
CA VAL A 81 -0.10 2.24 -5.59
C VAL A 81 -0.12 0.82 -5.04
N VAL A 82 -0.99 0.58 -4.06
CA VAL A 82 -1.16 -0.73 -3.43
C VAL A 82 -2.48 -1.32 -3.90
N PHE A 83 -2.42 -2.35 -4.73
CA PHE A 83 -3.58 -3.10 -5.19
C PHE A 83 -3.94 -4.16 -4.16
N SER A 84 -5.24 -4.35 -3.86
CA SER A 84 -5.71 -5.33 -2.88
C SER A 84 -6.93 -6.10 -3.37
N ASP A 85 -6.95 -7.40 -3.07
CA ASP A 85 -8.09 -8.30 -3.24
C ASP A 85 -8.88 -8.52 -1.93
N GLY A 86 -8.42 -7.92 -0.82
CA GLY A 86 -8.96 -8.09 0.53
C GLY A 86 -8.20 -9.09 1.41
N VAL A 87 -7.32 -9.91 0.81
CA VAL A 87 -6.49 -10.90 1.52
C VAL A 87 -5.00 -10.66 1.23
N ARG A 88 -4.67 -10.36 -0.03
CA ARG A 88 -3.34 -10.08 -0.56
C ARG A 88 -3.26 -8.65 -1.03
N SER A 89 -2.04 -8.14 -1.06
CA SER A 89 -1.72 -6.82 -1.61
C SER A 89 -0.51 -6.91 -2.53
N ALA A 90 -0.48 -6.08 -3.57
CA ALA A 90 0.65 -5.93 -4.48
C ALA A 90 0.99 -4.45 -4.61
N VAL A 91 2.29 -4.13 -4.52
CA VAL A 91 2.78 -2.74 -4.53
C VAL A 91 3.38 -2.42 -5.88
N GLN A 92 3.01 -1.25 -6.43
CA GLN A 92 3.57 -0.70 -7.65
C GLN A 92 3.98 0.75 -7.43
N ARG A 93 5.25 1.06 -7.69
CA ARG A 93 5.79 2.42 -7.62
C ARG A 93 6.00 3.03 -8.99
#